data_AF-E1R235-F1
#
_entry.id   AF-E1R235-F1
#
_cell.length_a   1.000
_cell.length_b   1.000
_cell.length_c   1.000
_cell.angle_alpha   90.00
_cell.angle_beta   90.00
_cell.angle_gamma   90.00
#
_symmetry.space_group_name_H-M   'P 1'
#
loop_
_entity.id
_entity.type
_entity.pdbx_description
1 polymer ?
#
loop_
_entity_poly.entity_id
_entity_poly.type
_entity_poly.pdbx_seq_one_letter_code
_entity_poly.pdbx_strand_id
1 'polypeptide(L)'
;MIMSWNRREKKLVCGNRKIPCSCIVRNELNGWRPLANKPAQDEVVRSLPENIPYMPRPFPVGRWNVGRPVPRSHPYKAPYYIPTDAFQMLPRWELDDDGGYLRETEDMVRDEDYGLHCSSSNTTLGCIRITKEKDLLWMVEKINRTLDTGEKVYLEVAA
;
A
#
# COMPACT_ATOMS: atom_id res chain seq x y z
N MET A 1 13.49 9.00 -13.30
CA MET A 1 12.51 9.88 -12.62
C MET A 1 12.40 9.59 -11.12
N ILE A 2 12.20 10.61 -10.28
CA ILE A 2 11.94 10.46 -8.83
C ILE A 2 10.56 11.05 -8.51
N MET A 3 9.77 10.32 -7.74
CA MET A 3 8.54 10.78 -7.09
C MET A 3 8.77 10.81 -5.59
N SER A 4 8.29 11.84 -4.90
CA SER A 4 8.47 11.96 -3.44
C SER A 4 7.11 12.11 -2.76
N TRP A 5 6.79 11.23 -1.82
CA TRP A 5 5.55 11.28 -1.04
C TRP A 5 5.86 11.54 0.43
N ASN A 6 5.24 12.58 0.98
CA ASN A 6 5.29 12.87 2.42
C ASN A 6 3.97 12.41 3.06
N ARG A 7 4.08 11.49 4.03
CA ARG A 7 2.92 10.89 4.72
C ARG A 7 2.08 11.95 5.46
N ARG A 8 2.71 12.92 6.12
CA ARG A 8 2.03 13.98 6.89
C ARG A 8 1.30 14.95 5.98
N GLU A 9 1.95 15.36 4.90
CA GLU A 9 1.37 16.31 3.95
C GLU A 9 0.30 15.70 3.05
N LYS A 10 0.24 14.36 2.97
CA LYS A 10 -0.70 13.63 2.08
C LYS A 10 -0.56 14.05 0.62
N LYS A 11 0.69 14.33 0.20
CA LYS A 11 1.02 14.86 -1.13
C LYS A 11 2.20 14.10 -1.72
N LEU A 12 2.00 13.62 -2.94
CA LEU A 12 3.05 13.07 -3.80
C LEU A 12 3.48 14.14 -4.80
N VAL A 13 4.77 14.37 -4.90
CA VAL A 13 5.39 15.32 -5.83
C VAL A 13 6.06 14.53 -6.95
N CYS A 14 5.74 14.88 -8.20
CA CYS A 14 6.36 14.32 -9.39
C CYS A 14 6.61 15.45 -10.40
N GLY A 15 7.86 15.88 -10.52
CA GLY A 15 8.21 17.10 -11.26
C GLY A 15 7.57 18.32 -10.61
N ASN A 16 6.81 19.10 -11.38
CA ASN A 16 6.10 20.29 -10.91
C ASN A 16 4.68 20.00 -10.38
N ARG A 17 4.22 18.75 -10.42
CA ARG A 17 2.85 18.39 -10.03
C ARG A 17 2.80 17.88 -8.59
N LYS A 18 1.82 18.37 -7.83
CA LYS A 18 1.47 17.89 -6.49
C LYS A 18 0.17 17.11 -6.57
N ILE A 19 0.20 15.85 -6.19
CA ILE A 19 -0.89 14.90 -6.30
C ILE A 19 -1.38 14.54 -4.89
N PRO A 20 -2.65 14.79 -4.55
CA PRO A 20 -3.21 14.34 -3.28
C PRO A 20 -3.19 12.82 -3.17
N CYS A 21 -2.61 12.31 -2.08
CA CYS A 21 -2.43 10.88 -1.83
C CYS A 21 -2.64 10.57 -0.35
N SER A 22 -3.06 9.35 -0.02
CA SER A 22 -3.25 8.93 1.37
C SER A 22 -2.84 7.47 1.57
N CYS A 23 -2.44 7.10 2.79
CA CYS A 23 -2.23 5.71 3.18
C CYS A 23 -2.83 5.55 4.57
N ILE A 24 -4.15 5.45 4.62
CA ILE A 24 -4.89 5.28 5.87
C ILE A 24 -5.11 3.79 6.04
N VAL A 25 -4.48 3.19 7.04
CA VAL A 25 -4.54 1.75 7.29
C VAL A 25 -5.37 1.47 8.53
N ARG A 26 -6.32 0.54 8.43
CA ARG A 26 -7.10 0.05 9.57
C ARG A 26 -6.29 -1.03 10.28
N ASN A 27 -5.97 -0.80 11.55
CA ASN A 27 -5.18 -1.72 12.35
C ASN A 27 -5.58 -1.62 13.83
N GLU A 28 -4.90 -2.37 14.68
CA GLU A 28 -5.06 -2.38 16.12
C GLU A 28 -4.59 -1.07 16.77
N LEU A 29 -3.55 -0.41 16.22
CA LEU A 29 -2.99 0.83 16.78
C LEU A 29 -4.00 1.98 16.79
N ASN A 30 -4.93 2.00 15.84
CA ASN A 30 -6.04 2.96 15.81
C ASN A 30 -7.39 2.36 16.21
N GLY A 31 -7.42 1.08 16.62
CA GLY A 31 -8.63 0.37 17.04
C GLY A 31 -9.65 0.14 15.93
N TRP A 32 -9.30 0.40 14.66
CA TRP A 32 -10.22 0.22 13.53
C TRP A 32 -10.20 -1.21 12.99
N ARG A 33 -9.25 -2.03 13.44
CA ARG A 33 -9.29 -3.48 13.26
C ARG A 33 -9.31 -4.13 14.66
N PRO A 34 -10.44 -4.78 15.04
CA PRO A 34 -10.59 -5.32 16.39
C PRO A 34 -9.66 -6.52 16.62
N LEU A 35 -9.20 -6.65 17.87
CA LEU A 35 -8.57 -7.86 18.40
C LEU A 35 -9.62 -8.68 19.15
N ALA A 36 -9.52 -10.01 19.08
CA ALA A 36 -10.23 -11.07 19.83
C ALA A 36 -11.75 -10.91 20.10
N ASN A 37 -12.48 -12.03 20.07
CA ASN A 37 -13.88 -12.12 20.55
C ASN A 37 -14.87 -11.12 19.90
N LYS A 38 -14.54 -10.65 18.70
CA LYS A 38 -15.44 -9.89 17.84
C LYS A 38 -15.39 -10.56 16.47
N PRO A 39 -16.55 -10.83 15.83
CA PRO A 39 -16.53 -11.31 14.46
C PRO A 39 -15.67 -10.34 13.65
N ALA A 40 -14.68 -10.88 12.94
CA ALA A 40 -13.77 -10.09 12.14
C ALA A 40 -14.61 -9.29 11.13
N GLN A 41 -14.87 -8.01 11.43
CA GLN A 41 -15.59 -7.13 10.51
C GLN A 41 -14.79 -6.96 9.21
N ASP A 42 -13.49 -7.22 9.30
CA ASP A 42 -12.54 -7.18 8.21
C ASP A 42 -11.80 -8.51 8.10
N GLU A 43 -11.65 -9.00 6.87
CA GLU A 43 -10.83 -10.16 6.55
C GLU A 43 -9.41 -10.04 7.13
N VAL A 44 -8.89 -11.12 7.73
CA VAL A 44 -7.50 -11.21 8.19
C VAL A 44 -6.58 -11.05 6.99
N VAL A 45 -5.65 -10.10 7.09
CA VAL A 45 -4.62 -9.88 6.07
C VAL A 45 -3.53 -10.95 6.23
N ARG A 46 -3.10 -11.51 5.11
CA ARG A 46 -2.13 -12.60 5.05
C ARG A 46 -1.07 -12.30 4.01
N SER A 47 0.16 -12.72 4.29
CA SER A 47 1.27 -12.55 3.35
C SER A 47 1.07 -13.39 2.10
N LEU A 48 1.75 -13.00 1.03
CA LEU A 48 1.81 -13.77 -0.20
C LEU A 48 3.28 -14.16 -0.45
N PRO A 49 3.56 -15.41 -0.85
CA PRO A 49 2.63 -16.54 -1.02
C PRO A 49 2.33 -17.34 0.26
N GLU A 50 3.01 -17.09 1.38
CA GLU A 50 3.03 -17.98 2.55
C GLU A 50 1.72 -18.02 3.35
N ASN A 51 0.79 -17.10 3.07
CA ASN A 51 -0.53 -17.04 3.70
C ASN A 51 -0.46 -16.85 5.24
N ILE A 52 0.61 -16.22 5.73
CA ILE A 52 0.87 -16.01 7.15
C ILE A 52 0.12 -14.74 7.61
N PRO A 53 -0.70 -14.81 8.67
CA PRO A 53 -1.42 -13.65 9.18
C PRO A 53 -0.47 -12.55 9.67
N TYR A 54 -0.81 -11.30 9.34
CA TYR A 54 -0.14 -10.13 9.87
C TYR A 54 -1.11 -8.95 9.96
N MET A 55 -0.75 -7.95 10.75
CA MET A 55 -1.53 -6.72 10.89
C MET A 55 -0.98 -5.64 9.94
N PRO A 56 -1.80 -5.08 9.03
CA PRO A 56 -1.31 -4.18 8.00
C PRO A 56 -0.74 -2.88 8.58
N ARG A 57 0.27 -2.33 7.89
CA ARG A 57 0.95 -1.08 8.25
C ARG A 57 0.99 -0.11 7.07
N PRO A 58 1.17 1.20 7.31
CA PRO A 58 1.34 2.17 6.23
C PRO A 58 2.55 1.88 5.33
N PHE A 59 2.45 2.26 4.06
CA PHE A 59 3.49 2.11 3.03
C PHE A 59 4.88 2.49 3.54
N PRO A 60 5.89 1.61 3.57
CA PRO A 60 7.14 1.80 4.32
C PRO A 60 7.96 3.03 3.88
N VAL A 61 8.59 3.68 4.85
CA VAL A 61 9.54 4.80 4.62
C VAL A 61 10.77 4.26 3.91
N GLY A 62 11.31 5.02 2.97
CA GLY A 62 12.49 4.61 2.22
C GLY A 62 12.43 5.04 0.77
N ARG A 63 13.31 4.47 -0.05
CA ARG A 63 13.34 4.66 -1.50
C ARG A 63 13.13 3.32 -2.18
N TRP A 64 12.12 3.26 -3.04
CA TRP A 64 11.64 2.03 -3.66
C TRP A 64 11.63 2.16 -5.18
N ASN A 65 11.92 1.09 -5.89
CA ASN A 65 11.76 1.03 -7.34
C ASN A 65 10.27 0.95 -7.67
N VAL A 66 9.87 1.69 -8.70
CA VAL A 66 8.50 1.70 -9.21
C VAL A 66 8.48 0.92 -10.52
N GLY A 67 7.63 -0.11 -10.56
CA GLY A 67 7.47 -0.98 -11.71
C GLY A 67 6.51 -0.41 -12.75
N ARG A 68 6.34 -1.15 -13.85
CA ARG A 68 5.42 -0.78 -14.92
C ARG A 68 3.97 -0.83 -14.41
N PRO A 69 3.16 0.22 -14.64
CA PRO A 69 1.75 0.19 -14.28
C PRO A 69 1.00 -0.96 -14.97
N VAL A 70 0.12 -1.61 -14.22
CA VAL A 70 -0.65 -2.78 -14.67
C VAL A 70 -2.14 -2.42 -14.68
N PRO A 71 -2.85 -2.59 -15.80
CA PRO A 71 -4.31 -2.42 -15.85
C PRO A 71 -5.01 -3.35 -14.86
N ARG A 72 -6.04 -2.86 -14.18
CA ARG A 72 -6.86 -3.63 -13.23
C ARG A 72 -8.34 -3.36 -13.47
N SER A 73 -9.13 -4.43 -13.44
CA SER A 73 -10.60 -4.37 -13.51
C SER A 73 -11.27 -4.35 -12.13
N HIS A 74 -10.60 -4.87 -11.09
CA HIS A 74 -11.17 -4.93 -9.75
C HIS A 74 -11.40 -3.50 -9.20
N PRO A 75 -12.62 -3.13 -8.76
CA PRO A 75 -12.97 -1.75 -8.40
C PRO A 75 -12.04 -1.10 -7.38
N TYR A 76 -11.48 -1.92 -6.48
CA TYR A 76 -10.56 -1.44 -5.44
C TYR A 76 -9.21 -0.95 -5.99
N LYS A 77 -8.69 -1.54 -7.08
CA LYS A 77 -7.38 -1.21 -7.70
C LYS A 77 -7.51 -0.68 -9.14
N ALA A 78 -8.72 -0.48 -9.65
CA ALA A 78 -8.97 0.04 -10.98
C ALA A 78 -8.66 1.55 -11.08
N PRO A 79 -8.38 2.08 -12.29
CA PRO A 79 -8.13 1.36 -13.54
C PRO A 79 -6.70 0.79 -13.65
N TYR A 80 -5.78 1.22 -12.79
CA TYR A 80 -4.37 0.80 -12.81
C TYR A 80 -3.84 0.61 -11.39
N TYR A 81 -2.96 -0.38 -11.26
CA TYR A 81 -2.07 -0.56 -10.12
C TYR A 81 -0.65 -0.25 -10.55
N ILE A 82 0.04 0.62 -9.80
CA ILE A 82 1.44 0.95 -10.01
C ILE A 82 2.24 0.17 -8.95
N PRO A 83 2.87 -0.96 -9.32
CA PRO A 83 3.61 -1.78 -8.36
C PRO A 83 4.91 -1.10 -7.92
N THR A 84 5.37 -1.43 -6.71
CA THR A 84 6.73 -1.12 -6.25
C THR A 84 7.42 -2.37 -5.74
N ASP A 85 8.73 -2.29 -5.48
CA ASP A 85 9.46 -3.33 -4.75
C ASP A 85 9.51 -3.08 -3.23
N ALA A 86 8.65 -2.20 -2.73
CA ALA A 86 8.60 -1.89 -1.32
C ALA A 86 8.14 -3.10 -0.50
N PHE A 87 8.83 -3.31 0.62
CA PHE A 87 8.48 -4.35 1.57
C PHE A 87 8.71 -3.86 2.99
N GLN A 88 8.06 -4.51 3.95
CA GLN A 88 8.39 -4.37 5.36
C GLN A 88 8.30 -5.72 6.07
N MET A 89 9.19 -5.92 7.04
CA MET A 89 9.10 -7.04 7.97
C MET A 89 8.11 -6.67 9.07
N LEU A 90 7.10 -7.50 9.27
CA LEU A 90 6.06 -7.31 10.28
C LEU A 90 6.00 -8.51 11.21
N PRO A 91 5.60 -8.32 12.48
CA PRO A 91 5.28 -9.44 13.34
C PRO A 91 4.19 -10.30 12.70
N ARG A 92 4.38 -11.61 12.72
CA ARG A 92 3.29 -12.55 12.48
C ARG A 92 2.25 -12.39 13.60
N TRP A 93 1.01 -12.67 13.25
CA TRP A 93 -0.09 -12.71 14.20
C TRP A 93 -0.61 -14.12 14.39
N GLU A 94 -0.87 -14.48 15.64
CA GLU A 94 -1.72 -15.60 16.00
C GLU A 94 -3.18 -15.20 15.83
N LEU A 95 -4.00 -16.19 15.46
CA LEU A 95 -5.45 -16.04 15.34
C LEU A 95 -6.15 -16.76 16.49
N ASP A 96 -7.31 -16.27 16.89
CA ASP A 96 -8.20 -16.96 17.83
C ASP A 96 -8.98 -18.10 17.16
N ASP A 97 -9.76 -18.84 17.93
CA ASP A 97 -10.55 -19.99 17.45
C ASP A 97 -11.62 -19.59 16.40
N ASP A 98 -12.01 -18.30 16.37
CA ASP A 98 -12.95 -17.74 15.40
C ASP A 98 -12.22 -17.17 14.14
N GLY A 99 -10.89 -17.28 14.09
CA GLY A 99 -10.07 -16.80 12.99
C GLY A 99 -9.80 -15.29 13.00
N GLY A 100 -10.08 -14.58 14.11
CA GLY A 100 -9.74 -13.18 14.33
C GLY A 100 -8.32 -12.98 14.86
N TYR A 101 -7.82 -11.74 14.89
CA TYR A 101 -6.48 -11.45 15.42
C TYR A 101 -6.43 -11.62 16.94
N LEU A 102 -5.49 -12.43 17.44
CA LEU A 102 -5.29 -12.67 18.87
C LEU A 102 -4.11 -11.86 19.43
N ARG A 103 -2.89 -12.12 18.97
CA ARG A 103 -1.67 -11.44 19.46
C ARG A 103 -0.52 -11.49 18.44
N GLU A 104 0.41 -10.55 18.58
CA GLU A 104 1.69 -10.55 17.87
C GLU A 104 2.61 -11.66 18.40
N THR A 105 3.38 -12.25 17.50
CA THR A 105 4.46 -13.20 17.82
C THR A 105 5.82 -12.55 17.62
N GLU A 106 6.88 -13.21 18.10
CA GLU A 106 8.27 -12.82 17.79
C GLU A 106 8.69 -13.17 16.35
N ASP A 107 8.00 -14.13 15.72
CA ASP A 107 8.22 -14.47 14.31
C ASP A 107 7.87 -13.28 13.41
N MET A 108 8.69 -13.07 12.38
CA MET A 108 8.51 -12.00 11.41
C MET A 108 8.08 -12.56 10.06
N VAL A 109 7.20 -11.85 9.38
CA VAL A 109 6.74 -12.12 8.02
C VAL A 109 7.03 -10.93 7.13
N ARG A 110 7.33 -11.21 5.86
CA ARG A 110 7.59 -10.19 4.85
C ARG A 110 6.28 -9.83 4.14
N ASP A 111 5.96 -8.54 4.10
CA ASP A 111 4.82 -8.00 3.36
C ASP A 111 5.32 -7.24 2.11
N GLU A 112 4.82 -7.59 0.93
CA GLU A 112 5.46 -7.29 -0.37
C GLU A 112 4.52 -6.69 -1.44
N ASP A 113 3.23 -6.44 -1.18
CA ASP A 113 2.29 -5.89 -2.18
C ASP A 113 2.01 -4.39 -1.98
N TYR A 114 3.08 -3.61 -1.87
CA TYR A 114 3.02 -2.17 -1.76
C TYR A 114 3.00 -1.51 -3.14
N GLY A 115 1.97 -0.71 -3.40
CA GLY A 115 1.85 0.05 -4.64
C GLY A 115 1.02 1.31 -4.52
N LEU A 116 0.78 1.93 -5.67
CA LEU A 116 -0.10 3.09 -5.80
C LEU A 116 -1.31 2.73 -6.65
N HIS A 117 -2.50 3.17 -6.24
CA HIS A 117 -3.72 3.01 -7.04
C HIS A 117 -4.77 4.06 -6.65
N CYS A 118 -5.81 4.21 -7.47
CA CYS A 118 -7.02 4.90 -7.08
C CYS A 118 -7.98 3.90 -6.41
N SER A 119 -8.81 4.38 -5.48
CA SER A 119 -9.86 3.58 -4.85
C SER A 119 -10.96 4.48 -4.33
N SER A 120 -12.20 3.99 -4.36
CA SER A 120 -13.34 4.61 -3.68
C SER A 120 -13.29 4.41 -2.16
N SER A 121 -12.56 3.40 -1.68
CA SER A 121 -12.33 3.21 -0.24
C SER A 121 -11.42 4.30 0.32
N ASN A 122 -11.74 4.78 1.52
CA ASN A 122 -10.88 5.73 2.22
C ASN A 122 -9.69 5.08 2.92
N THR A 123 -9.65 3.74 3.00
CA THR A 123 -8.59 3.00 3.68
C THR A 123 -7.92 1.97 2.76
N THR A 124 -6.68 1.61 3.09
CA THR A 124 -5.90 0.59 2.40
C THR A 124 -5.29 -0.40 3.37
N LEU A 125 -4.73 -1.49 2.84
CA LEU A 125 -3.92 -2.45 3.59
C LEU A 125 -2.44 -2.08 3.62
N GLY A 126 -2.08 -0.88 3.14
CA GLY A 126 -0.69 -0.41 3.07
C GLY A 126 -0.34 0.35 1.79
N CYS A 127 -1.15 0.23 0.74
CA CYS A 127 -0.94 0.97 -0.51
C CYS A 127 -1.13 2.50 -0.35
N ILE A 128 -0.47 3.28 -1.21
CA ILE A 128 -0.71 4.72 -1.37
C ILE A 128 -1.90 4.91 -2.32
N ARG A 129 -3.01 5.40 -1.76
CA ARG A 129 -4.20 5.77 -2.51
C ARG A 129 -4.04 7.14 -3.14
N ILE A 130 -4.02 7.21 -4.46
CA ILE A 130 -4.17 8.44 -5.24
C ILE A 130 -5.64 8.84 -5.21
N THR A 131 -5.96 10.07 -4.79
CA THR A 131 -7.34 10.47 -4.52
C THR A 131 -8.21 10.59 -5.76
N LYS A 132 -7.64 10.96 -6.92
CA LYS A 132 -8.38 11.20 -8.15
C LYS A 132 -7.84 10.33 -9.27
N GLU A 133 -8.75 9.67 -9.99
CA GLU A 133 -8.40 8.82 -11.12
C GLU A 133 -7.60 9.56 -12.20
N LYS A 134 -7.95 10.82 -12.51
CA LYS A 134 -7.20 11.63 -13.47
C LYS A 134 -5.73 11.83 -13.10
N ASP A 135 -5.41 11.87 -11.80
CA ASP A 135 -4.03 12.01 -11.33
C ASP A 135 -3.29 10.68 -11.43
N LEU A 136 -3.99 9.55 -11.21
CA LEU A 136 -3.46 8.22 -11.48
C LEU A 136 -3.13 8.05 -12.97
N LEU A 137 -4.06 8.36 -13.87
CA LEU A 137 -3.86 8.21 -15.32
C LEU A 137 -2.68 9.05 -15.83
N TRP A 138 -2.56 10.29 -15.35
CA TRP A 138 -1.39 11.13 -15.66
C TRP A 138 -0.08 10.51 -15.15
N MET A 139 -0.10 9.93 -13.94
CA MET A 139 1.08 9.27 -13.38
C MET A 139 1.45 8.01 -14.16
N VAL A 140 0.47 7.22 -14.59
CA VAL A 140 0.66 6.04 -15.44
C VAL A 140 1.35 6.41 -16.75
N GLU A 141 0.85 7.44 -17.44
CA GLU A 141 1.45 7.95 -18.68
C GLU A 141 2.91 8.39 -18.45
N LYS A 142 3.15 9.14 -17.36
CA LYS A 142 4.48 9.65 -17.04
C LYS A 142 5.47 8.52 -16.72
N ILE A 143 5.06 7.54 -15.92
CA ILE A 143 5.88 6.37 -15.56
C ILE A 143 6.20 5.54 -16.81
N ASN A 144 5.19 5.21 -17.62
CA ASN A 144 5.41 4.43 -18.84
C ASN A 144 6.42 5.12 -19.76
N ARG A 145 6.27 6.42 -20.03
CA ARG A 145 7.23 7.17 -20.85
C ARG A 145 8.65 7.11 -20.31
N THR A 146 8.84 7.24 -19.00
CA THR A 146 10.18 7.13 -18.39
C THR A 146 10.75 5.72 -18.50
N LEU A 147 9.93 4.68 -18.28
CA LEU A 147 10.40 3.31 -18.40
C LEU A 147 10.70 2.93 -19.86
N ASP A 148 9.95 3.47 -20.82
CA ASP A 148 10.14 3.20 -22.26
C ASP A 148 11.43 3.84 -22.82
N THR A 149 11.98 4.86 -22.15
CA THR A 149 13.33 5.39 -22.46
C THR A 149 14.46 4.62 -21.78
N GLY A 150 14.15 3.53 -21.06
CA GLY A 150 15.13 2.74 -20.31
C GLY A 150 15.55 3.36 -18.98
N GLU A 151 14.94 4.46 -18.56
CA GLU A 151 15.22 5.09 -17.27
C GLU A 151 14.48 4.39 -16.12
N LYS A 152 15.03 4.49 -14.91
CA LYS A 152 14.38 3.99 -13.69
C LYS A 152 13.42 5.02 -13.08
N VAL A 153 12.38 4.52 -12.43
CA VAL A 153 11.46 5.32 -11.62
C VAL A 153 11.61 4.93 -10.15
N TYR A 154 11.77 5.94 -9.29
CA TYR A 154 11.86 5.75 -7.84
C TYR A 154 10.73 6.47 -7.12
N LEU A 155 10.26 5.87 -6.03
CA LEU A 155 9.38 6.50 -5.05
C LEU A 155 10.15 6.67 -3.73
N GLU A 156 10.31 7.91 -3.30
CA GLU A 156 10.85 8.26 -1.98
C GLU A 156 9.69 8.57 -1.03
N VAL A 157 9.64 7.86 0.10
CA VAL A 157 8.59 7.98 1.12
C VAL A 157 9.19 8.55 2.39
N ALA A 158 8.66 9.69 2.83
CA ALA A 158 9.05 10.36 4.08
C ALA A 158 7.93 10.31 5.13
N ALA A 159 8.33 10.30 6.40
CA ALA A 159 7.46 10.21 7.57
C ALA A 159 6.75 11.52 7.94
#